data_AF-A0A2G9NG63-F1
#
_entry.id   AF-A0A2G9NG63-F1
#
_cell.length_a   1.000
_cell.length_b   1.000
_cell.length_c   1.000
_cell.angle_alpha   90.00
_cell.angle_beta   90.00
_cell.angle_gamma   90.00
#
_symmetry.space_group_name_H-M   'P 1'
#
loop_
_entity.id
_entity.type
_entity.pdbx_description
1 polymer ?
#
loop_
_entity_poly.entity_id
_entity_poly.type
_entity_poly.pdbx_seq_one_letter_code
_entity_poly.pdbx_strand_id
1 'polypeptide(L)'
;MLGKEDKEKHPTLSSKLTFGQKSADNLTKWAGSWVFIIIFLIAIAAWITLNGYYLFKIYNLEPFDPYPFILLNLGLSLIAAIQAPIILMSQNREAQKDRIRAEYDYAVNRKAEREIQEIKQQLSKIERKLK
;
A
#
# COMPACT_ATOMS: atom_id res chain seq x y z
N MET A 1 8.99 42.61 -7.78
CA MET A 1 8.09 41.79 -8.62
C MET A 1 8.23 40.32 -8.21
N LEU A 2 7.83 39.99 -6.99
CA LEU A 2 7.84 38.62 -6.45
C LEU A 2 6.39 38.15 -6.38
N GLY A 3 6.06 36.98 -6.93
CA GLY A 3 4.85 36.28 -6.48
C GLY A 3 3.94 35.63 -7.51
N LYS A 4 4.45 35.10 -8.65
CA LYS A 4 3.60 34.33 -9.58
C LYS A 4 4.28 33.16 -10.31
N GLU A 5 5.25 32.42 -9.75
CA GLU A 5 5.75 31.21 -10.46
C GLU A 5 5.78 29.87 -9.70
N ASP A 6 6.10 29.76 -8.41
CA ASP A 6 6.20 28.41 -7.80
C ASP A 6 4.90 27.91 -7.14
N LYS A 7 3.81 27.81 -7.92
CA LYS A 7 2.87 26.70 -7.69
C LYS A 7 3.35 25.49 -8.49
N GLU A 8 4.57 25.03 -8.20
CA GLU A 8 5.00 23.69 -8.61
C GLU A 8 4.02 22.72 -7.95
N LYS A 9 3.01 22.29 -8.71
CA LYS A 9 2.05 21.28 -8.28
C LYS A 9 2.88 20.06 -7.87
N HIS A 10 2.95 19.81 -6.57
CA HIS A 10 3.47 18.53 -6.07
C HIS A 10 2.82 17.41 -6.89
N PRO A 11 3.62 16.50 -7.48
CA PRO A 11 3.12 15.53 -8.44
C PRO A 11 2.19 14.46 -7.82
N THR A 12 1.92 14.57 -6.52
CA THR A 12 1.10 13.64 -5.74
C THR A 12 -0.41 13.85 -5.90
N LEU A 13 -0.86 14.90 -6.60
CA LEU A 13 -2.28 15.27 -6.62
C LEU A 13 -3.02 14.85 -7.91
N SER A 14 -3.84 13.81 -7.71
CA SER A 14 -5.05 13.47 -8.48
C SER A 14 -4.89 12.50 -9.66
N SER A 15 -4.38 11.30 -9.37
CA SER A 15 -4.90 10.12 -10.09
C SER A 15 -6.30 9.82 -9.55
N LYS A 16 -7.33 9.95 -10.39
CA LYS A 16 -8.69 9.48 -10.07
C LYS A 16 -8.63 7.97 -9.93
N LEU A 17 -8.47 7.49 -8.69
CA LEU A 17 -8.50 6.06 -8.38
C LEU A 17 -9.81 5.45 -8.90
N THR A 18 -9.70 4.40 -9.70
CA THR A 18 -10.87 3.64 -10.14
C THR A 18 -11.51 2.94 -8.92
N PHE A 19 -12.81 2.61 -9.02
CA PHE A 19 -13.54 1.98 -7.91
C PHE A 19 -12.86 0.70 -7.42
N GLY A 20 -12.36 -0.13 -8.34
CA GLY A 20 -11.61 -1.35 -8.01
C GLY A 20 -10.31 -1.07 -7.26
N GLN A 21 -9.57 -0.02 -7.64
CA GLN A 21 -8.33 0.38 -6.96
C GLN A 21 -8.60 0.90 -5.54
N LYS A 22 -9.69 1.66 -5.32
CA LYS A 22 -10.07 2.11 -3.97
C LYS A 22 -10.44 0.94 -3.06
N SER A 23 -11.19 -0.02 -3.57
CA SER A 23 -11.60 -1.21 -2.81
C SER A 23 -10.41 -2.10 -2.47
N ALA A 24 -9.48 -2.32 -3.41
CA ALA A 24 -8.25 -3.07 -3.19
C ALA A 24 -7.36 -2.44 -2.10
N ASP A 25 -7.27 -1.11 -2.07
CA ASP A 25 -6.44 -0.40 -1.07
C ASP A 25 -7.03 -0.48 0.31
N ASN A 26 -8.35 -0.34 0.40
CA ASN A 26 -9.05 -0.46 1.67
C ASN A 26 -8.98 -1.90 2.19
N LEU A 27 -9.12 -2.88 1.30
CA LEU A 27 -8.97 -4.29 1.63
C LEU A 27 -7.55 -4.62 2.09
N THR A 28 -6.52 -4.10 1.42
CA THR A 28 -5.11 -4.33 1.80
C THR A 28 -4.80 -3.73 3.18
N LYS A 29 -5.29 -2.51 3.46
CA LYS A 29 -5.12 -1.86 4.76
C LYS A 29 -5.84 -2.61 5.88
N TRP A 30 -7.03 -3.13 5.60
CA TRP A 30 -7.83 -3.86 6.58
C TRP A 30 -7.28 -5.28 6.83
N ALA A 31 -6.92 -6.01 5.76
CA ALA A 31 -6.33 -7.34 5.83
C ALA A 31 -4.93 -7.35 6.47
N GLY A 32 -4.18 -6.24 6.40
CA GLY A 32 -2.88 -6.07 7.06
C GLY A 32 -2.97 -5.76 8.57
N SER A 33 -4.16 -5.64 9.14
CA SER A 33 -4.33 -5.31 10.56
C SER A 33 -4.19 -6.54 11.47
N TRP A 34 -3.52 -6.37 12.61
CA TRP A 34 -3.44 -7.39 13.66
C TRP A 34 -4.80 -7.87 14.17
N VAL A 35 -5.80 -6.98 14.18
CA VAL A 35 -7.17 -7.32 14.60
C VAL A 35 -7.82 -8.29 13.62
N PHE A 36 -7.59 -8.13 12.32
CA PHE A 36 -8.12 -9.03 11.29
C PHE A 36 -7.57 -10.44 11.45
N ILE A 37 -6.26 -10.56 11.67
CA ILE A 37 -5.59 -11.86 11.89
C ILE A 37 -6.21 -12.59 13.08
N ILE A 38 -6.43 -11.90 14.20
CA ILE A 38 -7.03 -12.48 15.40
C ILE A 38 -8.46 -12.97 15.14
N ILE A 39 -9.30 -12.14 14.51
CA ILE A 39 -10.69 -12.50 14.16
C ILE A 39 -10.70 -13.70 13.21
N PHE A 40 -9.80 -13.73 12.23
CA PHE A 40 -9.69 -14.81 11.25
C PHE A 40 -9.31 -16.14 11.91
N LEU A 41 -8.34 -16.12 12.84
CA LEU A 41 -7.98 -17.30 13.63
C LEU A 41 -9.12 -17.80 14.51
N ILE A 42 -9.87 -16.88 15.15
CA ILE A 42 -11.06 -17.23 15.94
C ILE A 42 -12.14 -17.85 15.04
N ALA A 43 -12.36 -17.32 13.84
CA ALA A 43 -13.33 -17.86 12.90
C ALA A 43 -12.97 -19.29 12.44
N ILE A 44 -11.69 -19.54 12.16
CA ILE A 44 -11.19 -20.90 11.85
C ILE A 44 -11.39 -21.84 13.04
N ALA A 45 -11.00 -21.41 14.24
CA ALA A 45 -11.18 -22.22 15.46
C ALA A 45 -12.65 -22.51 15.75
N ALA A 46 -13.54 -21.53 15.54
CA ALA A 46 -14.98 -21.69 15.67
C ALA A 46 -15.53 -22.69 14.63
N TRP A 47 -15.08 -22.62 13.38
CA TRP A 47 -15.47 -23.57 12.33
C TRP A 47 -15.08 -25.00 12.66
N ILE A 48 -13.84 -25.20 13.11
CA ILE A 48 -13.31 -26.51 13.54
C ILE A 48 -14.10 -27.03 14.75
N THR A 49 -14.41 -26.17 15.73
CA THR A 49 -15.16 -26.57 16.93
C THR A 49 -16.61 -26.93 16.62
N LEU A 50 -17.28 -26.16 15.75
CA LEU A 50 -18.65 -26.43 15.33
C LEU A 50 -18.77 -27.73 14.53
N ASN A 51 -17.88 -27.96 13.56
CA ASN A 51 -17.90 -29.16 12.72
C ASN A 51 -17.36 -30.40 13.44
N GLY A 52 -16.27 -30.27 14.18
CA GLY A 52 -15.58 -31.41 14.81
C GLY A 52 -16.15 -31.82 16.17
N TYR A 53 -16.54 -30.87 17.03
CA TYR A 53 -16.97 -31.17 18.40
C TYR A 53 -18.50 -31.17 18.55
N TYR A 54 -19.18 -30.16 18.02
CA TYR A 54 -20.63 -29.99 18.22
C TYR A 54 -21.48 -30.95 17.36
N LEU A 55 -21.21 -31.05 16.06
CA LEU A 55 -22.00 -31.90 15.17
C LEU A 55 -21.79 -33.40 15.43
N PHE A 56 -20.53 -33.83 15.60
CA PHE A 56 -20.16 -35.23 15.79
C PHE A 56 -20.58 -35.81 17.15
N LYS A 57 -20.41 -35.04 18.24
CA LYS A 57 -20.51 -35.58 19.61
C LYS A 57 -21.85 -35.29 20.32
N ILE A 58 -22.53 -34.21 19.96
CA ILE A 58 -23.73 -33.75 20.68
C ILE A 58 -25.02 -34.10 19.93
N TYR A 59 -25.02 -34.04 18.60
CA TYR A 59 -26.25 -34.12 17.81
C TYR A 59 -26.39 -35.38 16.94
N ASN A 60 -25.37 -36.26 16.86
CA ASN A 60 -25.36 -37.44 15.96
C ASN A 60 -25.70 -37.11 14.49
N LEU A 61 -25.52 -35.84 14.08
CA LEU A 61 -25.74 -35.38 12.72
C LEU A 61 -24.47 -35.61 11.90
N GLU A 62 -24.63 -35.92 10.61
CA GLU A 62 -23.49 -35.97 9.70
C GLU A 62 -22.76 -34.61 9.69
N PRO A 63 -21.44 -34.59 9.90
CA PRO A 63 -20.67 -33.35 9.88
C PRO A 63 -20.69 -32.76 8.47
N PHE A 64 -20.97 -31.45 8.39
CA PHE A 64 -21.01 -30.71 7.12
C PHE A 64 -19.64 -30.65 6.43
N ASP A 65 -18.55 -30.55 7.21
CA ASP A 65 -17.17 -30.59 6.72
C ASP A 65 -16.34 -31.54 7.61
N PRO A 66 -16.34 -32.86 7.32
CA PRO A 66 -15.58 -33.85 8.09
C PRO A 66 -14.07 -33.60 7.99
N TYR A 67 -13.32 -33.99 9.01
CA TYR A 67 -11.85 -34.02 8.92
C TYR A 67 -11.45 -34.82 7.66
N PRO A 68 -10.68 -34.26 6.71
CA PRO A 68 -9.67 -33.18 6.84
C PRO A 68 -10.10 -31.72 6.50
N PHE A 69 -11.39 -31.36 6.58
CA PHE A 69 -11.93 -30.02 6.32
C PHE A 69 -11.71 -29.50 4.89
N ILE A 70 -12.27 -30.18 3.88
CA ILE A 70 -12.05 -29.86 2.47
C ILE A 70 -12.62 -28.49 2.09
N LEU A 71 -13.78 -28.11 2.65
CA LEU A 71 -14.44 -26.84 2.31
C LEU A 71 -13.67 -25.65 2.90
N LEU A 72 -13.24 -25.78 4.16
CA LEU A 72 -12.38 -24.79 4.80
C LEU A 72 -11.10 -24.59 3.99
N ASN A 73 -10.44 -25.68 3.61
CA ASN A 73 -9.20 -25.64 2.84
C ASN A 73 -9.38 -24.97 1.46
N LEU A 74 -10.49 -25.26 0.77
CA LEU A 74 -10.81 -24.66 -0.52
C LEU A 74 -11.02 -23.15 -0.40
N GLY A 75 -11.78 -22.71 0.61
CA GLY A 75 -12.03 -21.28 0.86
C GLY A 75 -10.74 -20.52 1.19
N LEU A 76 -9.90 -21.07 2.07
CA LEU A 76 -8.61 -20.48 2.43
C LEU A 76 -7.68 -20.36 1.21
N SER A 77 -7.62 -21.40 0.39
CA SER A 77 -6.78 -21.41 -0.82
C SER A 77 -7.21 -20.35 -1.83
N LEU A 78 -8.51 -20.16 -2.04
CA LEU A 78 -9.03 -19.14 -2.94
C LEU A 78 -8.73 -17.72 -2.43
N ILE A 79 -8.91 -17.49 -1.13
CA ILE A 79 -8.58 -16.19 -0.50
C ILE A 79 -7.10 -15.89 -0.68
N ALA A 80 -6.22 -16.85 -0.39
CA ALA A 80 -4.77 -16.70 -0.54
C ALA A 80 -4.36 -16.44 -2.01
N ALA A 81 -4.98 -17.14 -2.97
CA ALA A 81 -4.69 -16.97 -4.40
C ALA A 81 -5.00 -15.55 -4.88
N ILE A 82 -6.06 -14.93 -4.37
CA ILE A 82 -6.46 -13.56 -4.74
C ILE A 82 -5.64 -12.49 -4.00
N GLN A 83 -5.05 -12.82 -2.84
CA GLN A 83 -4.22 -11.87 -2.08
C GLN A 83 -2.97 -11.43 -2.85
N ALA A 84 -2.22 -12.36 -3.45
CA ALA A 84 -0.99 -12.06 -4.16
C ALA A 84 -1.14 -10.98 -5.27
N PRO A 85 -2.10 -11.08 -6.22
CA PRO A 85 -2.29 -10.05 -7.24
C PRO A 85 -2.79 -8.72 -6.67
N ILE A 86 -3.64 -8.73 -5.63
CA ILE A 86 -4.11 -7.48 -4.99
C ILE A 86 -2.93 -6.75 -4.34
N ILE A 87 -2.08 -7.48 -3.63
CA ILE A 87 -0.85 -6.93 -3.02
C ILE A 87 0.07 -6.40 -4.13
N LEU A 88 0.27 -7.15 -5.21
CA LEU A 88 1.11 -6.73 -6.34
C LEU A 88 0.57 -5.47 -7.04
N MET A 89 -0.76 -5.36 -7.22
CA MET A 89 -1.38 -4.16 -7.78
C MET A 89 -1.18 -2.95 -6.86
N SER A 90 -1.32 -3.14 -5.54
CA SER A 90 -1.07 -2.09 -4.56
C SER A 90 0.39 -1.63 -4.56
N GLN A 91 1.32 -2.58 -4.60
CA GLN A 91 2.76 -2.34 -4.68
C GLN A 91 3.17 -1.63 -5.98
N ASN A 92 2.70 -2.10 -7.13
CA ASN A 92 3.00 -1.48 -8.43
C ASN A 92 2.56 -0.02 -8.47
N ARG A 93 1.40 0.30 -7.84
CA ARG A 93 0.91 1.67 -7.77
C ARG A 93 1.71 2.55 -6.81
N GLU A 94 2.11 2.04 -5.64
CA GLU A 94 2.99 2.81 -4.72
C GLU A 94 4.38 3.02 -5.37
N ALA A 95 4.95 2.01 -6.03
CA ALA A 95 6.21 2.14 -6.75
C ALA A 95 6.17 3.21 -7.87
N GLN A 96 5.04 3.32 -8.58
CA GLN A 96 4.84 4.39 -9.56
C GLN A 96 4.83 5.77 -8.92
N LYS A 97 4.15 5.94 -7.77
CA LYS A 97 4.16 7.21 -7.03
C LYS A 97 5.56 7.57 -6.53
N ASP A 98 6.27 6.60 -5.98
CA ASP A 98 7.63 6.77 -5.47
C ASP A 98 8.60 7.17 -6.59
N ARG A 99 8.47 6.55 -7.77
CA ARG A 99 9.26 6.91 -8.95
C ARG A 99 9.03 8.37 -9.37
N ILE A 100 7.77 8.78 -9.46
CA ILE A 100 7.42 10.16 -9.85
C ILE A 100 7.95 11.17 -8.81
N ARG A 101 7.82 10.83 -7.52
CA ARG A 101 8.36 11.65 -6.43
C ARG A 101 9.88 11.80 -6.55
N ALA A 102 10.60 10.69 -6.77
CA ALA A 102 12.05 10.70 -6.93
C ALA A 102 12.50 11.53 -8.15
N GLU A 103 11.78 11.46 -9.27
CA GLU A 103 12.07 12.26 -10.46
C GLU A 103 11.88 13.77 -10.22
N TYR A 104 10.81 14.14 -9.51
CA TYR A 104 10.57 15.51 -9.10
C TYR A 104 11.64 16.04 -8.13
N ASP A 105 11.95 15.27 -7.08
CA ASP A 105 12.98 15.64 -6.10
C ASP A 105 14.35 15.81 -6.78
N TYR A 106 14.66 14.97 -7.78
CA TYR A 106 15.85 15.11 -8.60
C TYR A 106 15.86 16.43 -9.41
N ALA A 107 14.74 16.78 -10.05
CA ALA A 107 14.63 18.03 -10.80
C ALA A 107 14.81 19.28 -9.92
N VAL A 108 14.18 19.29 -8.74
CA VAL A 108 14.32 20.37 -7.75
C VAL A 108 15.76 20.48 -7.26
N ASN A 109 16.40 19.36 -6.91
CA ASN A 109 17.80 19.36 -6.47
C ASN A 109 18.74 19.91 -7.55
N ARG A 110 18.51 19.59 -8.82
CA ARG A 110 19.28 20.13 -9.94
C ARG A 110 19.05 21.63 -10.15
N LYS A 111 17.83 22.14 -9.92
CA LYS A 111 17.54 23.58 -9.95
C LYS A 111 18.29 24.30 -8.82
N ALA A 112 18.18 23.78 -7.59
CA ALA A 112 18.90 24.33 -6.43
C ALA A 112 20.42 24.33 -6.63
N GLU A 113 21.00 23.27 -7.23
CA GLU A 113 22.42 23.22 -7.56
C GLU A 113 22.85 24.38 -8.48
N ARG A 114 22.06 24.68 -9.52
CA ARG A 114 22.33 25.81 -10.43
C ARG A 114 22.24 27.16 -9.72
N GLU A 115 21.19 27.38 -8.94
CA GLU A 115 21.01 28.62 -8.16
C GLU A 115 22.19 28.84 -7.19
N ILE A 116 22.66 27.79 -6.51
CA ILE A 116 23.85 27.85 -5.65
C ILE A 116 25.10 28.21 -6.46
N GLN A 117 25.29 27.62 -7.64
CA GLN A 117 26.42 27.95 -8.51
C GLN A 117 26.39 29.42 -8.96
N GLU A 118 25.21 29.94 -9.33
CA GLU A 118 25.03 31.34 -9.71
C GLU A 118 25.35 32.29 -8.55
N ILE A 119 24.86 31.99 -7.34
CA ILE A 119 25.18 32.78 -6.13
C ILE A 119 26.68 32.76 -5.85
N LYS A 120 27.35 31.60 -5.94
CA LYS A 120 28.82 31.51 -5.78
C LYS A 120 29.57 32.35 -6.81
N GLN A 121 29.11 32.36 -8.06
CA GLN A 121 29.71 33.20 -9.10
C GLN A 121 29.52 34.69 -8.80
N GLN A 122 28.34 35.11 -8.35
CA GLN A 122 28.09 36.49 -7.93
C GLN A 122 28.96 36.89 -6.74
N LEU A 123 29.07 36.05 -5.73
CA LEU A 123 29.89 36.29 -4.54
C LEU A 123 31.37 36.48 -4.91
N SER A 124 31.93 35.60 -5.74
CA SER A 124 33.31 35.71 -6.22
C SER A 124 33.56 36.97 -7.07
N LYS A 125 32.58 37.41 -7.85
CA LYS A 125 32.66 38.68 -8.60
C LYS A 125 32.72 39.89 -7.66
N ILE A 126 31.95 39.87 -6.58
CA ILE A 126 31.96 40.95 -5.57
C ILE A 126 33.31 40.96 -4.82
N GLU A 127 33.81 39.80 -4.41
CA GLU A 127 35.10 39.68 -3.72
C GLU A 127 36.25 40.25 -4.56
N ARG A 128 36.27 39.98 -5.87
CA ARG A 128 37.28 40.54 -6.79
C ARG A 128 37.21 42.06 -6.96
N LYS A 129 36.06 42.69 -6.73
CA LYS A 129 35.90 44.16 -6.84
C LYS A 129 36.30 44.91 -5.56
N LEU A 130 36.37 44.19 -4.44
CA LEU A 130 36.75 44.74 -3.13
C LEU A 130 38.27 44.68 -2.88
N LYS A 131 39.01 43.93 -3.70
CA LYS A 131 40.47 43.95 -3.80
C LYS A 131 40.91 44.95 -4.86
#